data_AF-A0A7C4CP08-F1
#
_entry.id   AF-A0A7C4CP08-F1
#
_cell.length_a   1.000
_cell.length_b   1.000
_cell.length_c   1.000
_cell.angle_alpha   90.00
_cell.angle_beta   90.00
_cell.angle_gamma   90.00
#
_symmetry.space_group_name_H-M   'P 1'
#
loop_
_entity.id
_entity.type
_entity.pdbx_description
1 polymer ?
#
loop_
_entity_poly.entity_id
_entity_poly.type
_entity_poly.pdbx_seq_one_letter_code
_entity_poly.pdbx_strand_id
1 'polypeptide(L)' 'MNAVDFRNVSFRYAGSEKEALANINLKIEEGESVLITGPSGCGKSTIAKIIMGLIPHSYTGEFSGEAYVFGMNILENPVS' A
#
# COMPACT_ATOMS: atom_id res chain seq x y z
N MET A 1 0.10 2.89 18.50
CA MET A 1 -0.49 1.72 17.79
C MET A 1 -0.49 2.13 16.34
N ASN A 2 0.06 1.30 15.45
CA ASN A 2 0.25 1.70 14.07
C ASN A 2 -1.10 1.66 13.34
N ALA A 3 -1.55 2.79 12.84
CA ALA A 3 -2.68 2.87 11.91
C ALA A 3 -2.30 2.25 10.56
N VAL A 4 -1.05 2.41 10.12
CA VAL A 4 -0.49 1.79 8.91
C VAL A 4 0.90 1.24 9.20
N ASP A 5 1.19 0.00 8.80
CA ASP A 5 2.52 -0.62 8.88
C ASP A 5 2.82 -1.40 7.58
N PHE A 6 3.72 -0.87 6.76
CA PHE A 6 4.23 -1.51 5.54
C PHE A 6 5.64 -2.03 5.79
N ARG A 7 5.88 -3.27 5.39
CA ARG A 7 7.16 -3.96 5.53
C ARG A 7 7.58 -4.52 4.17
N ASN A 8 8.58 -3.89 3.58
CA ASN A 8 9.14 -4.25 2.28
C ASN A 8 8.08 -4.39 1.17
N VAL A 9 7.10 -3.48 1.15
CA VAL A 9 5.98 -3.54 0.21
C VAL A 9 6.45 -3.18 -1.20
N SER A 10 6.27 -4.10 -2.14
CA SER A 10 6.40 -3.84 -3.58
C SER A 10 5.09 -4.18 -4.28
N PHE A 11 4.78 -3.42 -5.34
CA PHE A 11 3.61 -3.68 -6.15
C PHE A 11 3.80 -3.29 -7.60
N ARG A 12 3.40 -4.19 -8.51
CA ARG A 12 3.37 -3.97 -9.95
C ARG A 12 1.97 -4.28 -10.48
N TYR A 13 1.33 -3.30 -11.11
CA TYR A 13 0.03 -3.51 -11.76
C TYR A 13 0.14 -4.55 -12.87
N ALA A 14 -0.91 -5.35 -13.05
CA ALA A 14 -0.98 -6.32 -14.14
C ALA A 14 -0.77 -5.63 -15.51
N GLY A 15 0.13 -6.17 -16.33
CA GLY A 15 0.47 -5.63 -17.65
C GLY A 15 1.42 -4.42 -17.63
N SER A 16 1.91 -4.00 -16.46
CA SER A 16 2.98 -3.00 -16.36
C SER A 16 4.34 -3.68 -16.26
N GLU A 17 5.32 -3.21 -17.04
CA GLU A 17 6.73 -3.61 -16.89
C GLU A 17 7.39 -2.97 -15.67
N LYS A 18 6.86 -1.82 -15.23
CA LYS A 18 7.44 -1.02 -14.15
C LYS A 18 6.69 -1.26 -12.83
N GLU A 19 7.45 -1.47 -11.75
CA GLU A 19 6.91 -1.44 -10.40
C GLU A 19 6.37 -0.06 -10.06
N ALA A 20 5.15 -0.03 -9.52
CA ALA A 20 4.54 1.20 -9.01
C ALA A 20 5.08 1.54 -7.61
N LEU A 21 5.47 0.52 -6.84
CA LEU A 21 6.13 0.62 -5.53
C LEU A 21 7.24 -0.41 -5.47
N ALA A 22 8.41 -0.02 -4.94
CA ALA A 22 9.57 -0.89 -4.79
C ALA A 22 10.11 -0.77 -3.36
N ASN A 23 9.97 -1.84 -2.57
CA ASN A 23 10.52 -1.97 -1.22
C ASN A 23 10.16 -0.79 -0.28
N ILE A 24 8.87 -0.48 -0.19
CA ILE A 24 8.36 0.60 0.66
C ILE A 24 8.23 0.10 2.10
N ASN A 25 8.81 0.87 3.01
CA ASN A 25 8.65 0.71 4.46
C ASN A 25 8.03 2.00 5.00
N LEU A 26 6.86 1.89 5.63
CA LEU A 26 6.07 3.03 6.10
C LEU A 26 5.40 2.67 7.41
N LYS A 27 5.51 3.53 8.42
CA LYS A 27 4.78 3.42 9.67
C LYS A 27 4.08 4.74 9.93
N ILE A 28 2.78 4.67 10.22
CA ILE A 28 1.95 5.82 10.60
C ILE A 28 1.27 5.44 11.91
N GLU A 29 1.47 6.25 12.94
CA GLU A 29 0.83 6.05 14.24
C GLU A 29 -0.62 6.54 14.20
N GLU A 30 -1.47 5.95 15.05
CA GLU A 30 -2.81 6.48 15.28
C GLU A 30 -2.77 7.94 15.75
N GLY A 31 -3.58 8.78 15.12
CA GLY A 31 -3.64 10.23 15.39
C GLY A 31 -2.59 11.06 14.64
N GLU A 32 -1.65 10.43 13.92
CA GLU A 32 -0.69 11.13 13.09
C GLU A 32 -1.33 11.68 11.80
N SER A 33 -0.87 12.86 11.36
CA SER A 33 -1.26 13.47 10.09
C SER A 33 -0.07 13.49 9.14
N VAL A 34 -0.15 12.72 8.05
CA VAL A 34 0.95 12.55 7.09
C VAL A 34 0.54 13.03 5.70
N LEU A 35 1.43 13.78 5.03
CA LEU A 35 1.29 14.17 3.63
C LEU A 35 2.17 13.30 2.73
N ILE A 36 1.54 12.55 1.82
CA ILE A 36 2.26 11.83 0.76
C ILE A 36 2.35 12.73 -0.48
N THR A 37 3.57 13.19 -0.82
CA THR A 37 3.83 14.08 -1.96
C THR A 37 4.94 13.53 -2.87
N GLY A 38 5.04 14.08 -4.08
CA GLY A 38 6.02 13.67 -5.09
C GLY A 38 5.50 13.77 -6.53
N PRO A 39 6.35 13.58 -7.56
CA PRO A 39 6.01 13.72 -8.97
C PRO A 39 4.86 12.81 -9.43
N SER A 40 4.18 13.16 -10.52
CA SER A 40 3.15 12.28 -11.11
C SER A 40 3.75 10.91 -11.45
N GLY A 41 2.99 9.83 -11.18
CA GLY A 41 3.42 8.45 -11.46
C GLY A 41 4.41 7.83 -10.47
N CYS A 42 4.79 8.49 -9.37
CA CYS A 42 5.73 7.92 -8.38
C CYS A 42 5.11 6.92 -7.37
N GLY A 43 3.83 6.55 -7.51
CA GLY A 43 3.19 5.52 -6.66
C GLY A 43 2.33 6.02 -5.50
N LYS A 44 2.15 7.35 -5.32
CA LYS A 44 1.31 7.92 -4.22
C LYS A 44 -0.08 7.31 -4.16
N SER A 45 -0.80 7.30 -5.29
CA SER A 45 -2.15 6.72 -5.37
C SER A 45 -2.13 5.21 -5.17
N THR A 46 -1.02 4.53 -5.46
CA THR A 46 -0.86 3.10 -5.16
C THR A 46 -0.77 2.86 -3.66
N ILE A 47 0.02 3.66 -2.91
CA ILE A 47 0.05 3.61 -1.45
C ILE A 47 -1.35 3.84 -0.86
N ALA A 48 -2.04 4.89 -1.32
CA ALA A 48 -3.40 5.19 -0.86
C ALA A 48 -4.37 4.02 -1.13
N LYS A 49 -4.31 3.40 -2.31
CA LYS A 49 -5.14 2.24 -2.66
C LYS A 49 -4.84 1.01 -1.79
N ILE A 50 -3.59 0.78 -1.40
CA ILE A 50 -3.23 -0.29 -0.46
C ILE A 50 -3.83 0.00 0.92
N ILE A 51 -3.72 1.23 1.43
CA ILE A 51 -4.29 1.64 2.72
C ILE A 51 -5.83 1.50 2.72
N MET A 52 -6.48 1.83 1.60
CA MET A 52 -7.92 1.66 1.42
C MET A 52 -8.35 0.20 1.21
N GLY A 53 -7.40 -0.75 1.12
CA GLY A 53 -7.66 -2.15 0.78
C GLY A 53 -8.07 -2.40 -0.67
N LEU A 54 -8.02 -1.39 -1.56
CA LEU A 54 -8.36 -1.57 -2.98
C LEU A 54 -7.32 -2.42 -3.73
N ILE A 55 -6.06 -2.41 -3.29
CA ILE A 55 -5.05 -3.39 -3.71
C ILE A 55 -4.93 -4.41 -2.57
N PRO A 56 -5.00 -5.72 -2.84
CA PRO A 56 -5.10 -6.35 -4.17
C PRO A 56 -6.53 -6.62 -4.65
N HIS A 57 -7.57 -6.22 -3.91
CA HIS A 57 -8.93 -6.74 -4.11
C HIS A 57 -9.68 -6.18 -5.33
N SER A 58 -9.45 -4.93 -5.68
CA SER A 58 -10.05 -4.24 -6.84
C SER A 58 -9.05 -3.97 -7.98
N TYR A 59 -7.76 -4.04 -7.69
CA TYR A 59 -6.69 -3.84 -8.66
C TYR A 59 -5.75 -5.04 -8.63
N THR A 60 -5.64 -5.71 -9.77
CA THR A 60 -4.79 -6.89 -9.93
C THR A 60 -3.33 -6.50 -10.24
N GLY A 61 -2.42 -7.37 -9.83
CA GLY A 61 -0.99 -7.17 -9.99
C GLY A 61 -0.18 -8.13 -9.15
N GLU A 62 1.13 -7.97 -9.19
CA GLU A 62 2.08 -8.68 -8.34
C GLU A 62 2.33 -7.86 -7.10
N PHE A 63 2.03 -8.43 -5.93
CA PHE A 63 2.25 -7.83 -4.61
C PHE A 63 3.26 -8.68 -3.84
N SER A 64 4.20 -8.03 -3.15
CA SER A 64 5.11 -8.69 -2.20
C SER A 64 5.32 -7.84 -0.95
N GLY A 65 5.72 -8.49 0.14
CA GLY A 65 5.89 -7.87 1.45
C GLY A 65 4.62 -7.99 2.32
N GLU A 66 4.55 -7.20 3.37
CA GLU A 66 3.42 -7.19 4.29
C GLU A 66 2.87 -5.77 4.47
N ALA A 67 1.55 -5.62 4.49
CA ALA A 67 0.89 -4.36 4.77
C ALA A 67 -0.27 -4.59 5.75
N TYR A 68 -0.29 -3.77 6.81
CA TYR A 68 -1.31 -3.80 7.84
C TYR A 68 -1.97 -2.43 7.97
N VAL A 69 -3.29 -2.43 8.15
CA VAL A 69 -4.10 -1.23 8.43
C VAL A 69 -4.88 -1.49 9.71
N PHE A 70 -4.64 -0.69 10.75
CA PHE A 70 -5.15 -0.92 12.11
C PHE A 70 -4.95 -2.37 12.59
N GLY A 71 -3.78 -2.94 12.30
CA GLY A 71 -3.42 -4.32 12.65
C GLY A 71 -4.01 -5.41 11.76
N MET A 72 -4.89 -5.08 10.81
CA MET A 72 -5.47 -6.04 9.86
C MET A 72 -4.56 -6.21 8.64
N ASN A 73 -4.20 -7.45 8.32
CA ASN A 73 -3.45 -7.76 7.11
C ASN A 73 -4.35 -7.53 5.88
N ILE A 74 -3.92 -6.69 4.95
CA ILE A 74 -4.74 -6.30 3.80
C ILE A 74 -4.99 -7.44 2.81
N LEU A 75 -4.15 -8.48 2.77
CA LEU A 75 -4.32 -9.61 1.85
C LEU A 75 -5.41 -10.56 2.34
N GLU A 76 -5.60 -10.64 3.66
CA GLU A 76 -6.56 -11.54 4.31
C GLU A 76 -7.91 -10.86 4.60
N ASN A 77 -7.94 -9.53 4.62
CA ASN A 77 -9.11 -8.74 4.99
C ASN A 77 -9.56 -7.86 3.80
N PRO A 78 -10.46 -8.37 2.93
CA PRO A 78 -10.99 -7.58 1.84
C PRO A 78 -11.84 -6.41 2.32
N VAL A 79 -11.90 -5.37 1.49
CA VAL A 79 -12.82 -4.24 1.70
C VAL A 79 -14.24 -4.79 1.63
N SER A 80 -14.98 -4.64 2.73
CA SER A 80 -16.40 -4.99 2.83
C SER A 80 -17.28 -3.99 2.08
#